data_AF-A0AAT9WHL2-F1
#
_entry.id   AF-A0AAT9WHL2-F1
#
_cell.length_a   1.000
_cell.length_b   1.000
_cell.length_c   1.000
_cell.angle_alpha   90.00
_cell.angle_beta   90.00
_cell.angle_gamma   90.00
#
_symmetry.space_group_name_H-M   'P 1'
#
loop_
_entity.id
_entity.type
_entity.pdbx_description
1 polymer ?
#
loop_
_entity_poly.entity_id
_entity_poly.type
_entity_poly.pdbx_seq_one_letter_code
_entity_poly.pdbx_strand_id
1 'polypeptide(L)'
;MSDISEAEARLLLSRPLRCEGDLAWEPRADGRKGRILAVGLLDETGLATPLVVELRYMHSAQAATTKYVFSVKIRERYGLQRVYQLEVTQTPRDPKDVHRRSHEHIGDLRSIGHARWRRWSYHEVLAYFCAQTNITFDPVPSHP
;
A
#
# COMPACT_ATOMS: atom_id res chain seq x y z
N MET A 1 13.80 4.66 15.21
CA MET A 1 12.67 5.49 14.74
C MET A 1 11.44 4.91 15.37
N SER A 2 10.74 5.70 16.18
CA SER A 2 9.40 5.35 16.65
C SER A 2 8.45 5.41 15.47
N ASP A 3 7.63 4.39 15.27
CA ASP A 3 6.53 4.44 14.30
C ASP A 3 5.61 5.64 14.63
N ILE A 4 4.94 6.20 13.62
CA ILE A 4 3.96 7.26 13.90
C ILE A 4 2.77 6.62 14.62
N SER A 5 2.14 7.37 15.53
CA SER A 5 0.94 6.87 16.20
C SER A 5 -0.21 6.67 15.20
N GLU A 6 -1.13 5.75 15.50
CA GLU A 6 -2.38 5.60 14.73
C GLU A 6 -3.11 6.93 14.57
N ALA A 7 -3.21 7.73 15.63
CA ALA A 7 -3.92 9.01 15.61
C ALA A 7 -3.30 10.01 14.62
N GLU A 8 -1.97 10.11 14.62
CA GLU A 8 -1.21 10.94 13.68
C GLU A 8 -1.35 10.43 12.24
N ALA A 9 -1.27 9.10 12.04
CA ALA A 9 -1.49 8.50 10.73
C ALA A 9 -2.88 8.82 10.18
N ARG A 10 -3.92 8.71 11.02
CA ARG A 10 -5.29 9.05 10.64
C ARG A 10 -5.44 10.52 10.30
N LEU A 11 -4.78 11.42 11.04
CA LEU A 11 -4.80 12.84 10.74
C LEU A 11 -4.17 13.13 9.37
N LEU A 12 -3.01 12.53 9.06
CA LEU A 12 -2.33 12.68 7.78
C LEU A 12 -3.19 12.19 6.60
N LEU A 13 -3.95 11.11 6.79
CA LEU A 13 -4.80 10.49 5.77
C LEU A 13 -6.24 11.03 5.74
N SER A 14 -6.59 11.95 6.65
CA SER A 14 -7.95 12.49 6.73
C SER A 14 -8.28 13.43 5.58
N ARG A 15 -7.26 14.08 5.00
CA ARG A 15 -7.42 15.06 3.92
C ARG A 15 -7.40 14.36 2.55
N PRO A 16 -8.15 14.85 1.56
CA PRO A 16 -8.08 14.30 0.21
C PRO A 16 -6.66 14.42 -0.36
N LEU A 17 -6.16 13.32 -0.92
CA LEU A 17 -4.86 13.23 -1.56
C LEU A 17 -5.05 12.81 -3.01
N ARG A 18 -4.23 13.36 -3.91
CA ARG A 18 -4.28 13.06 -5.33
C ARG A 18 -2.96 12.49 -5.80
N CYS A 19 -3.06 11.50 -6.67
CA CYS A 19 -1.93 10.91 -7.35
C CYS A 19 -2.15 11.10 -8.84
N GLU A 20 -1.32 11.94 -9.46
CA GLU A 20 -1.42 12.30 -10.87
C GLU A 20 -0.16 11.85 -11.63
N GLY A 21 -0.30 11.61 -12.93
CA GLY A 21 0.81 11.40 -13.86
C GLY A 21 0.93 9.98 -14.40
N ASP A 22 2.11 9.64 -14.91
CA ASP A 22 2.36 8.30 -15.46
C ASP A 22 2.57 7.28 -14.34
N LEU A 23 1.57 6.43 -14.16
CA LEU A 23 1.52 5.40 -13.13
C LEU A 23 2.09 4.08 -13.64
N ALA A 24 3.33 4.14 -14.13
CA ALA A 24 4.02 2.99 -14.69
C ALA A 24 4.57 2.05 -13.60
N TRP A 25 4.41 0.75 -13.83
CA TRP A 25 4.95 -0.28 -12.96
C TRP A 25 6.36 -0.69 -13.39
N GLU A 26 7.33 -0.45 -12.51
CA GLU A 26 8.73 -0.77 -12.74
C GLU A 26 9.12 -2.12 -12.12
N PRO A 27 10.10 -2.83 -12.69
CA PRO A 27 10.73 -3.97 -12.01
C PRO A 27 11.34 -3.54 -10.68
N ARG A 28 11.30 -4.42 -9.67
CA ARG A 28 11.96 -4.11 -8.40
C ARG A 28 13.48 -4.05 -8.55
N ALA A 29 14.09 -3.00 -8.01
CA ALA A 29 15.54 -2.82 -8.00
C ALA A 29 16.30 -3.88 -7.17
N ASP A 30 15.64 -4.54 -6.22
CA ASP A 30 16.26 -5.53 -5.31
C ASP A 30 16.43 -6.93 -5.93
N GLY A 31 16.22 -7.06 -7.26
CA GLY A 31 16.35 -8.31 -8.00
C GLY A 31 15.29 -9.36 -7.69
N ARG A 32 14.34 -9.06 -6.79
CA ARG A 32 13.23 -9.98 -6.48
C ARG A 32 12.14 -9.88 -7.54
N LYS A 33 11.51 -11.02 -7.85
CA LYS A 33 10.35 -11.05 -8.75
C LYS A 33 9.22 -10.17 -8.22
N GLY A 34 8.76 -9.23 -9.04
CA GLY A 34 7.67 -8.33 -8.72
C GLY A 34 7.80 -6.98 -9.43
N ARG A 35 6.77 -6.16 -9.27
CA ARG A 35 6.75 -4.77 -9.75
C ARG A 35 6.49 -3.79 -8.61
N ILE A 36 6.96 -2.57 -8.79
CA ILE A 36 6.76 -1.44 -7.89
C ILE A 36 6.29 -0.22 -8.67
N LEU A 37 5.38 0.53 -8.07
CA LEU A 37 4.97 1.86 -8.50
C LEU A 37 5.13 2.76 -7.28
N ALA A 38 5.88 3.86 -7.41
CA ALA A 38 6.10 4.80 -6.32
C ALA A 38 6.00 6.23 -6.84
N VAL A 39 5.19 7.06 -6.18
CA VAL A 39 4.88 8.41 -6.65
C VAL A 39 4.51 9.33 -5.47
N GLY A 40 4.85 10.61 -5.59
CA GLY A 40 4.50 11.62 -4.59
C GLY A 40 3.00 11.93 -4.61
N LEU A 41 2.45 12.29 -3.46
CA LEU A 41 1.04 12.68 -3.35
C LEU A 41 0.90 14.19 -3.34
N LEU A 42 -0.14 14.67 -4.01
CA LEU A 42 -0.57 16.06 -4.01
C LEU A 42 -1.74 16.24 -3.03
N ASP A 43 -1.90 17.43 -2.47
CA ASP A 43 -3.10 17.79 -1.73
C ASP A 43 -4.26 18.20 -2.66
N GLU A 44 -5.39 18.58 -2.06
CA GLU A 44 -6.58 19.04 -2.77
C GLU A 44 -6.35 20.27 -3.67
N THR A 45 -5.30 21.05 -3.40
CA THR A 45 -4.92 22.24 -4.18
C THR A 45 -3.90 21.94 -5.28
N GLY A 46 -3.43 20.70 -5.37
CA GLY A 46 -2.39 20.27 -6.31
C GLY A 46 -0.97 20.56 -5.81
N LEU A 47 -0.78 20.95 -4.55
CA LEU A 47 0.55 21.16 -3.98
C LEU A 47 1.16 19.85 -3.53
N ALA A 48 2.47 19.71 -3.72
CA ALA A 48 3.20 18.53 -3.31
C ALA A 48 3.21 18.38 -1.78
N THR A 49 2.88 17.18 -1.30
CA THR A 49 2.94 16.81 0.11
C THR A 49 4.24 16.06 0.42
N PRO A 50 4.63 15.90 1.70
CA PRO A 50 5.73 15.01 2.07
C PRO A 50 5.37 13.52 1.92
N LEU A 51 4.13 13.20 1.54
CA LEU A 51 3.66 11.82 1.42
C LEU A 51 4.01 11.22 0.06
N VAL A 52 4.31 9.93 0.09
CA VAL A 52 4.62 9.10 -1.07
C VAL A 52 3.76 7.84 -0.98
N VAL A 53 3.09 7.49 -2.07
CA VAL A 53 2.45 6.20 -2.21
C VAL A 53 3.41 5.21 -2.87
N GLU A 54 3.40 3.98 -2.39
CA GLU A 54 4.19 2.89 -2.93
C GLU A 54 3.31 1.64 -3.05
N LEU A 55 3.05 1.21 -4.27
CA LEU A 55 2.33 -0.02 -4.57
C LEU A 55 3.33 -1.08 -4.99
N ARG A 56 3.28 -2.26 -4.38
CA ARG A 56 4.14 -3.40 -4.72
C ARG A 56 3.28 -4.60 -5.06
N TYR A 57 3.66 -5.27 -6.14
CA TYR A 57 3.09 -6.53 -6.59
C TYR A 57 4.18 -7.60 -6.65
N MET A 58 3.90 -8.76 -6.09
CA MET A 58 4.78 -9.92 -6.15
C MET A 58 3.95 -11.14 -6.53
N HIS A 59 4.47 -11.94 -7.47
CA HIS A 59 3.87 -13.20 -7.86
C HIS A 59 4.91 -14.32 -7.89
N SER A 60 4.56 -15.46 -7.31
CA SER A 60 5.35 -16.68 -7.33
C SER A 60 4.52 -17.82 -7.91
N ALA A 61 4.84 -18.22 -9.14
CA ALA A 61 4.20 -19.35 -9.80
C ALA A 61 4.44 -20.67 -9.05
N GLN A 62 5.66 -20.88 -8.55
CA GLN A 62 6.02 -22.10 -7.81
C GLN A 62 5.18 -22.28 -6.54
N ALA A 63 4.91 -21.18 -5.83
CA ALA A 63 4.11 -21.20 -4.60
C ALA A 63 2.62 -20.88 -4.85
N ALA A 64 2.22 -20.66 -6.11
CA ALA A 64 0.91 -20.13 -6.51
C ALA A 64 0.45 -18.97 -5.61
N THR A 65 1.38 -18.05 -5.30
CA THR A 65 1.17 -16.96 -4.34
C THR A 65 1.22 -15.62 -5.03
N THR A 66 0.23 -14.78 -4.75
CA THR A 66 0.21 -13.37 -5.15
C THR A 66 0.18 -12.50 -3.90
N LYS A 67 0.99 -11.45 -3.87
CA LYS A 67 1.09 -10.53 -2.74
C LYS A 67 1.05 -9.08 -3.21
N TYR A 68 0.10 -8.34 -2.66
CA TYR A 68 -0.02 -6.90 -2.80
C TYR A 68 0.43 -6.24 -1.51
N VAL A 69 1.34 -5.27 -1.60
CA VAL A 69 1.73 -4.42 -0.47
C VAL A 69 1.61 -2.98 -0.91
N PHE A 70 0.55 -2.30 -0.46
CA PHE A 70 0.26 -0.92 -0.79
C PHE A 70 0.52 -0.06 0.44
N SER A 71 1.35 0.98 0.29
CA SER A 71 1.81 1.77 1.42
C SER A 71 1.70 3.26 1.14
N VAL A 72 1.43 4.02 2.20
CA VAL A 72 1.69 5.46 2.25
C VAL A 72 2.85 5.68 3.23
N LYS A 73 3.82 6.48 2.81
CA LYS A 73 4.99 6.83 3.61
C LYS A 73 5.14 8.34 3.66
N ILE A 74 5.62 8.87 4.78
CA ILE A 74 5.99 10.27 4.93
C ILE A 74 7.51 10.42 4.81
N ARG A 75 7.96 11.43 4.08
CA ARG A 75 9.36 11.83 4.00
C ARG A 75 9.75 12.61 5.25
N GLU A 76 10.66 12.02 6.02
CA GLU A 76 11.30 12.62 7.18
C GLU A 76 12.75 12.96 6.85
N ARG A 77 13.39 13.79 7.69
CA ARG A 77 14.79 14.23 7.51
C ARG A 77 15.78 13.09 7.29
N TYR A 78 15.51 11.91 7.86
CA TYR A 78 16.42 10.76 7.84
C TYR A 78 15.84 9.52 7.16
N GLY A 79 14.74 9.63 6.41
CA GLY A 79 14.19 8.50 5.67
C GLY A 79 12.70 8.57 5.41
N LEU A 80 12.14 7.42 5.03
CA LEU A 80 10.70 7.24 4.84
C LEU A 80 10.12 6.51 6.05
N GLN A 81 9.07 7.07 6.62
CA GLN A 81 8.34 6.46 7.73
C GLN A 81 6.97 6.00 7.24
N ARG A 82 6.55 4.80 7.66
CA ARG A 82 5.26 4.21 7.25
C ARG A 82 4.12 4.98 7.93
N VAL A 83 3.18 5.45 7.11
CA VAL A 83 1.91 6.04 7.57
C VAL A 83 0.81 4.99 7.53
N TYR A 84 0.72 4.29 6.40
CA TYR A 84 -0.24 3.21 6.19
C TYR A 84 0.40 2.08 5.40
N GLN A 85 -0.03 0.84 5.65
CA GLN A 85 0.31 -0.28 4.78
C GLN A 85 -0.81 -1.31 4.78
N LEU A 86 -1.31 -1.64 3.60
CA LEU A 86 -2.16 -2.79 3.36
C LEU A 86 -1.33 -3.91 2.77
N GLU A 87 -1.32 -5.07 3.43
CA GLU A 87 -0.71 -6.30 2.92
C GLU A 87 -1.79 -7.36 2.67
N VAL A 88 -2.00 -7.69 1.39
CA VAL A 88 -2.92 -8.76 0.98
C VAL A 88 -2.13 -9.88 0.33
N THR A 89 -2.15 -11.05 0.96
CA THR A 89 -1.54 -12.26 0.43
C THR A 89 -2.61 -13.25 0.01
N GLN A 90 -2.51 -13.71 -1.23
CA GLN A 90 -3.37 -14.73 -1.83
C GLN A 90 -2.56 -16.01 -1.97
N THR A 91 -2.95 -17.04 -1.23
CA THR A 91 -2.33 -18.37 -1.26
C THR A 91 -3.41 -19.45 -1.35
N PRO A 92 -3.10 -20.64 -1.92
CA PRO A 92 -4.07 -21.73 -2.01
C PRO A 92 -4.50 -22.29 -0.64
N ARG A 93 -3.65 -22.13 0.38
CA ARG A 93 -3.86 -22.60 1.74
C ARG A 93 -3.74 -21.43 2.71
N ASP A 94 -4.52 -21.47 3.79
CA ASP A 94 -4.39 -20.47 4.84
C ASP A 94 -3.05 -20.60 5.56
N PRO A 95 -2.32 -19.48 5.73
CA PRO A 95 -1.11 -19.49 6.55
C PRO A 95 -1.45 -19.90 7.98
N LYS A 96 -0.73 -20.91 8.49
CA LYS A 96 -0.81 -21.31 9.90
C LYS A 96 -0.33 -20.18 10.82
N ASP A 97 0.68 -19.44 10.37
CA ASP A 97 1.24 -18.29 11.06
C ASP A 97 0.36 -17.05 10.87
N VAL A 98 -0.14 -16.48 11.96
CA VAL A 98 -0.98 -15.27 11.98
C VAL A 98 -0.22 -14.03 11.50
N HIS A 99 1.11 -14.00 11.61
CA HIS A 99 1.93 -12.90 11.10
C HIS A 99 1.97 -12.87 9.57
N ARG A 100 1.72 -14.01 8.93
CA ARG A 100 1.70 -14.17 7.46
C ARG A 100 0.32 -13.97 6.85
N ARG A 101 -0.71 -13.76 7.67
CA ARG A 101 -2.06 -13.44 7.17
C ARG A 101 -2.08 -12.01 6.64
N SER A 102 -2.96 -11.76 5.69
CA SER A 102 -3.25 -10.40 5.22
C SER A 102 -3.61 -9.52 6.41
N HIS A 103 -3.10 -8.29 6.42
CA HIS A 103 -3.24 -7.36 7.53
C HIS A 103 -2.99 -5.94 7.04
N GLU A 104 -3.37 -4.97 7.85
CA GLU A 104 -3.05 -3.59 7.62
C GLU A 104 -2.34 -2.97 8.83
N HIS A 105 -1.63 -1.87 8.56
CA HIS A 105 -1.02 -1.00 9.55
C HIS A 105 -1.54 0.42 9.33
N ILE A 106 -2.01 1.08 10.40
CA ILE A 106 -2.32 2.51 10.43
C ILE A 106 -1.43 3.09 11.54
N GLY A 107 -0.34 3.75 11.15
CA GLY A 107 0.75 4.08 12.08
C GLY A 107 1.34 2.83 12.74
N ASP A 108 1.27 2.76 14.06
CA ASP A 108 1.71 1.66 14.92
C ASP A 108 0.61 0.61 15.19
N LEU A 109 -0.65 0.91 14.86
CA LEU A 109 -1.73 -0.07 14.97
C LEU A 109 -1.65 -1.10 13.84
N ARG A 110 -1.58 -2.38 14.21
CA ARG A 110 -1.73 -3.51 13.28
C ARG A 110 -3.09 -4.18 13.43
N SER A 111 -3.81 -4.35 12.32
CA SER A 111 -5.10 -5.04 12.29
C SER A 111 -5.06 -6.24 11.34
N ILE A 112 -5.51 -7.40 11.80
CA ILE A 112 -5.58 -8.61 10.96
C ILE A 112 -6.74 -8.48 9.98
N GLY A 113 -6.45 -8.73 8.70
CA GLY A 113 -7.43 -8.67 7.64
C GLY A 113 -8.45 -9.80 7.70
N HIS A 114 -9.63 -9.55 7.16
CA HIS A 114 -10.68 -10.56 7.07
C HIS A 114 -10.24 -11.71 6.16
N ALA A 115 -10.67 -12.95 6.44
CA ALA A 115 -10.33 -14.13 5.62
C ALA A 115 -10.74 -14.01 4.14
N ARG A 116 -11.65 -13.08 3.81
CA ARG A 116 -12.08 -12.79 2.43
C ARG A 116 -11.04 -12.03 1.61
N TRP A 117 -10.11 -11.32 2.26
CA TRP A 117 -9.11 -10.50 1.57
C TRP A 117 -8.24 -11.34 0.62
N ARG A 118 -8.03 -12.62 0.93
CA ARG A 118 -7.30 -13.56 0.06
C ARG A 118 -7.96 -13.78 -1.31
N ARG A 119 -9.23 -13.39 -1.47
CA ARG A 119 -10.02 -13.55 -2.71
C ARG A 119 -10.23 -12.23 -3.44
N TRP A 120 -9.78 -11.11 -2.87
CA TRP A 120 -9.92 -9.80 -3.51
C TRP A 120 -9.14 -9.73 -4.81
N SER A 121 -9.77 -9.27 -5.87
CA SER A 121 -9.09 -8.81 -7.07
C SER A 121 -8.17 -7.61 -6.76
N TYR A 122 -7.23 -7.31 -7.65
CA TYR A 122 -6.41 -6.11 -7.55
C TYR A 122 -7.25 -4.83 -7.36
N HIS A 123 -8.34 -4.70 -8.11
CA HIS A 123 -9.24 -3.54 -8.01
C HIS A 123 -9.90 -3.44 -6.64
N GLU A 124 -10.29 -4.56 -6.02
CA GLU A 124 -10.82 -4.55 -4.65
C GLU A 124 -9.76 -4.16 -3.62
N VAL A 125 -8.51 -4.64 -3.78
CA VAL A 125 -7.39 -4.24 -2.91
C VAL A 125 -7.12 -2.74 -3.07
N LEU A 126 -7.08 -2.24 -4.31
CA LEU A 126 -6.84 -0.83 -4.59
C LEU A 126 -7.97 0.05 -4.09
N ALA A 127 -9.24 -0.33 -4.31
CA ALA A 127 -10.40 0.41 -3.82
C ALA A 127 -10.42 0.50 -2.30
N TYR A 128 -10.13 -0.62 -1.60
CA TYR A 128 -10.02 -0.61 -0.14
C TYR A 128 -8.88 0.31 0.32
N PHE A 129 -7.71 0.21 -0.30
CA PHE A 129 -6.57 1.07 -0.01
C PHE A 129 -6.92 2.56 -0.18
N CYS A 130 -7.56 2.94 -1.29
CA CYS A 130 -7.98 4.32 -1.55
C CYS A 130 -8.98 4.80 -0.49
N ALA A 131 -9.95 3.95 -0.12
CA ALA A 131 -10.94 4.28 0.90
C ALA A 131 -10.31 4.50 2.29
N GLN A 132 -9.26 3.76 2.65
CA GLN A 132 -8.56 3.92 3.93
C GLN A 132 -7.61 5.14 3.95
N THR A 133 -7.11 5.56 2.79
CA THR A 133 -6.05 6.58 2.68
C THR A 133 -6.52 7.92 2.13
N ASN A 134 -7.77 8.00 1.68
CA ASN A 134 -8.36 9.15 1.01
C ASN A 134 -7.57 9.60 -0.26
N ILE A 135 -6.90 8.64 -0.92
CA ILE A 135 -6.14 8.86 -2.15
C ILE A 135 -7.04 8.61 -3.35
N THR A 136 -7.04 9.54 -4.30
CA THR A 136 -7.59 9.35 -5.65
C THR A 136 -6.45 9.25 -6.66
N PHE A 137 -6.46 8.20 -7.47
CA PHE A 137 -5.52 8.02 -8.58
C PHE A 137 -6.14 8.49 -9.89
N ASP A 138 -5.41 9.30 -10.64
CA ASP A 138 -5.80 9.75 -11.98
C ASP A 138 -4.58 9.79 -12.94
N PRO A 139 -4.46 8.81 -13.87
CA PRO A 139 -5.38 7.71 -14.11
C PRO A 139 -5.34 6.65 -13.00
N VAL A 140 -6.31 5.73 -12.98
CA VAL A 140 -6.25 4.56 -12.08
C VAL A 140 -5.12 3.63 -12.53
N PRO A 141 -4.19 3.20 -11.65
CA PRO A 141 -3.12 2.29 -12.05
C PRO A 141 -3.69 0.96 -12.52
N SER A 142 -3.15 0.46 -13.64
CA SER A 142 -3.52 -0.84 -14.19
C SER A 142 -2.90 -1.99 -13.38
N HIS A 143 -3.44 -3.20 -13.52
CA HIS A 143 -2.82 -4.37 -12.92
C HIS A 143 -1.43 -4.63 -13.56
N PRO A 144 -0.36 -4.83 -12.75
CA PRO A 144 1.01 -5.04 -13.21
C PRO A 144 1.28 -6.37 -13.95
#